data_AF-A0A1A8BR05-F1
#
_entry.id   AF-A0A1A8BR05-F1
#
_cell.length_a   1.000
_cell.length_b   1.000
_cell.length_c   1.000
_cell.angle_alpha   90.00
_cell.angle_beta   90.00
_cell.angle_gamma   90.00
#
_symmetry.space_group_name_H-M   'P 1'
#
loop_
_entity.id
_entity.type
_entity.pdbx_description
1 polymer ?
#
loop_
_entity_poly.entity_id
_entity_poly.type
_entity_poly.pdbx_seq_one_letter_code
_entity_poly.pdbx_strand_id
1 'polypeptide(L)'
;MRGWHLETPEEEEVLSVLNTVSNTVVADVQELPPAVQTLHWVAPQTYLGNRVSSYGGFLTYQSKSFGIPSEGMILVARGPDIELTGQDMNLIHVAPHAPLPDRLYQGRVQLLEGNWRHAGTNRPVSREELMMVLADLVALKIRALYFTQSQRLSLGEYTGDSCERCAPGFYRDRNRPYLGSCVPCECNGLAYECEDWTGKCLNCQYNTAGDRCERCKEGYYSNAGDRTCSLCPCPFSVPSNSFAVGCRNVFGSVECFCKPGYAGVRCESCAPGYYGNPLTPGGRCRPCNCNGNSNDCDPSTGVCRNALEPGDTSTDGQCRECDNCV
;
A
#
# COMPACT_ATOMS: atom_id res chain seq x y z
N MET A 1 0.58 15.68 -9.22
CA MET A 1 0.52 16.92 -10.06
C MET A 1 1.17 16.86 -11.45
N ARG A 2 1.77 15.75 -11.90
CA ARG A 2 2.36 15.68 -13.26
C ARG A 2 1.28 15.80 -14.34
N GLY A 3 1.53 16.61 -15.37
CA GLY A 3 0.66 16.76 -16.54
C GLY A 3 -0.44 17.82 -16.41
N TRP A 4 -0.56 18.48 -15.26
CA TRP A 4 -1.34 19.71 -15.16
C TRP A 4 -0.61 20.84 -15.85
N HIS A 5 -1.34 21.64 -16.62
CA HIS A 5 -0.83 22.82 -17.31
C HIS A 5 -1.83 23.98 -17.19
N LEU A 6 -1.37 25.19 -17.53
CA LEU A 6 -2.15 26.41 -17.43
C LEU A 6 -2.64 26.82 -18.83
N GLU A 7 -3.91 27.15 -18.97
CA GLU A 7 -4.50 27.60 -20.24
C GLU A 7 -5.22 28.94 -20.11
N THR A 8 -5.22 29.70 -21.21
CA THR A 8 -6.07 30.87 -21.45
C THR A 8 -7.49 30.43 -21.86
N PRO A 9 -8.46 31.37 -21.95
CA PRO A 9 -9.81 31.08 -22.46
C PRO A 9 -9.82 30.61 -23.91
N GLU A 10 -8.83 31.00 -24.70
CA GLU A 10 -8.63 30.60 -26.09
C GLU A 10 -7.90 29.24 -26.23
N GLU A 11 -7.72 28.51 -25.14
CA GLU A 11 -7.04 27.21 -25.07
C GLU A 11 -5.54 27.28 -25.46
N GLU A 12 -4.94 28.45 -25.29
CA GLU A 12 -3.49 28.62 -25.46
C GLU A 12 -2.77 28.22 -24.16
N GLU A 13 -1.80 27.31 -24.28
CA GLU A 13 -1.01 26.85 -23.14
C GLU A 13 -0.01 27.94 -22.68
N VAL A 14 -0.08 28.28 -21.40
CA VAL A 14 0.91 29.13 -20.72
C VAL A 14 1.96 28.23 -20.08
N LEU A 15 3.24 28.57 -20.30
CA LEU A 15 4.37 27.79 -19.81
C LEU A 15 4.27 27.56 -18.28
N SER A 16 4.24 26.30 -17.89
CA SER A 16 4.16 25.88 -16.49
C SER A 16 5.18 24.79 -16.18
N VAL A 17 5.69 24.79 -14.96
CA VAL A 17 6.79 23.92 -14.51
C VAL A 17 6.35 23.14 -13.26
N LEU A 18 6.53 21.82 -13.29
CA LEU A 18 6.32 20.96 -12.13
C LEU A 18 7.54 20.99 -11.22
N ASN A 19 7.35 21.44 -9.98
CA ASN A 19 8.29 21.19 -8.89
C ASN A 19 8.01 19.81 -8.30
N THR A 20 8.93 18.86 -8.55
CA THR A 20 8.79 17.47 -8.11
C THR A 20 9.01 17.28 -6.61
N VAL A 21 9.67 18.21 -5.93
CA VAL A 21 9.94 18.13 -4.48
C VAL A 21 8.68 18.48 -3.69
N SER A 22 8.00 19.56 -4.07
CA SER A 22 6.74 19.98 -3.44
C SER A 22 5.50 19.35 -4.08
N ASN A 23 5.64 18.65 -5.22
CA ASN A 23 4.54 18.17 -6.05
C ASN A 23 3.55 19.31 -6.38
N THR A 24 4.07 20.44 -6.84
CA THR A 24 3.27 21.63 -7.22
C THR A 24 3.64 22.09 -8.62
N VAL A 25 2.66 22.42 -9.46
CA VAL A 25 2.88 23.09 -10.74
C VAL A 25 2.84 24.59 -10.53
N VAL A 26 3.78 25.31 -11.17
CA VAL A 26 3.92 26.76 -11.06
C VAL A 26 4.01 27.36 -12.46
N ALA A 27 3.32 28.47 -12.68
CA ALA A 27 3.40 29.26 -13.91
C ALA A 27 3.77 30.70 -13.59
N ASP A 28 4.66 31.29 -14.39
CA ASP A 28 4.96 32.71 -14.35
C ASP A 28 3.98 33.44 -15.28
N VAL A 29 3.31 34.45 -14.75
CA VAL A 29 2.22 35.17 -15.44
C VAL A 29 2.46 36.67 -15.48
N GLN A 30 3.63 37.14 -15.06
CA GLN A 30 3.97 38.57 -15.02
C GLN A 30 4.00 39.20 -16.43
N GLU A 31 4.36 38.42 -17.45
CA GLU A 31 4.46 38.88 -18.85
C GLU A 31 3.15 38.75 -19.63
N LEU A 32 2.09 38.21 -19.03
CA LEU A 32 0.81 38.07 -19.72
C LEU A 32 0.13 39.44 -19.94
N PRO A 33 -0.56 39.64 -21.08
CA PRO A 33 -1.28 40.88 -21.34
C PRO A 33 -2.29 41.20 -20.22
N PRO A 34 -2.47 42.47 -19.83
CA PRO A 34 -3.47 42.86 -18.82
C PRO A 34 -4.92 42.52 -19.20
N ALA A 35 -5.17 42.22 -20.48
CA ALA A 35 -6.46 41.77 -20.98
C ALA A 35 -6.83 40.35 -20.52
N VAL A 36 -5.84 39.53 -20.11
CA VAL A 36 -6.06 38.17 -19.61
C VAL A 36 -6.65 38.24 -18.21
N GLN A 37 -7.97 38.02 -18.11
CA GLN A 37 -8.70 38.08 -16.85
C GLN A 37 -9.08 36.69 -16.31
N THR A 38 -8.89 35.65 -17.11
CA THR A 38 -9.25 34.27 -16.75
C THR A 38 -8.14 33.33 -17.19
N LEU A 39 -7.72 32.45 -16.28
CA LEU A 39 -6.74 31.40 -16.52
C LEU A 39 -7.19 30.18 -15.73
N HIS A 40 -6.99 28.99 -16.31
CA HIS A 40 -7.40 27.74 -15.70
C HIS A 40 -6.25 26.74 -15.69
N TRP A 41 -6.10 26.04 -14.57
CA TRP A 41 -5.33 24.81 -14.52
C TRP A 41 -6.17 23.69 -15.13
N VAL A 42 -5.63 23.02 -16.14
CA VAL A 42 -6.31 21.94 -16.85
C VAL A 42 -5.76 20.60 -16.40
N ALA A 43 -6.66 19.69 -16.06
CA ALA A 43 -6.30 18.37 -15.56
C ALA A 43 -5.76 17.48 -16.69
N PRO A 44 -4.72 16.67 -16.44
CA PRO A 44 -4.24 15.69 -17.41
C PRO A 44 -5.22 14.54 -17.58
N GLN A 45 -5.03 13.76 -18.65
CA GLN A 45 -5.83 12.57 -18.99
C GLN A 45 -5.99 11.57 -17.83
N THR A 46 -5.03 11.52 -16.91
CA THR A 46 -5.10 10.66 -15.71
C THR A 46 -6.21 11.03 -14.73
N TYR A 47 -6.83 12.22 -14.85
CA TYR A 47 -7.99 12.66 -14.05
C TYR A 47 -9.32 12.54 -14.82
N LEU A 48 -9.28 12.20 -16.10
CA LEU A 48 -10.42 12.22 -17.02
C LEU A 48 -11.00 10.81 -17.25
N GLY A 49 -12.04 10.69 -18.07
CA GLY A 49 -12.76 9.45 -18.36
C GLY A 49 -13.77 9.07 -17.28
N ASN A 50 -13.95 7.77 -17.03
CA ASN A 50 -14.94 7.31 -16.04
C ASN A 50 -14.46 7.55 -14.60
N ARG A 51 -15.14 8.48 -13.93
CA ARG A 51 -14.95 8.94 -12.54
C ARG A 51 -16.20 8.79 -11.68
N VAL A 52 -17.13 7.89 -12.06
CA VAL A 52 -18.35 7.62 -11.27
C VAL A 52 -18.02 7.18 -9.85
N SER A 53 -16.92 6.46 -9.65
CA SER A 53 -16.46 6.05 -8.31
C SER A 53 -16.09 7.21 -7.40
N SER A 54 -15.92 8.42 -7.95
CA SER A 54 -15.64 9.64 -7.19
C SER A 54 -16.91 10.31 -6.65
N TYR A 55 -18.10 9.90 -7.08
CA TYR A 55 -19.38 10.42 -6.59
C TYR A 55 -19.48 10.26 -5.06
N GLY A 56 -19.87 11.34 -4.37
CA GLY A 56 -19.90 11.42 -2.91
C GLY A 56 -18.55 11.71 -2.25
N GLY A 57 -17.44 11.60 -2.98
CA GLY A 57 -16.09 11.97 -2.55
C GLY A 57 -15.82 13.47 -2.62
N PHE A 58 -14.57 13.87 -2.38
CA PHE A 58 -14.14 15.27 -2.43
C PHE A 58 -13.07 15.49 -3.49
N LEU A 59 -13.21 16.55 -4.27
CA LEU A 59 -12.12 17.13 -5.05
C LEU A 59 -11.42 18.18 -4.19
N THR A 60 -10.14 17.96 -3.91
CA THR A 60 -9.30 18.80 -3.05
C THR A 60 -8.07 19.28 -3.80
N TYR A 61 -7.70 20.54 -3.59
CA TYR A 61 -6.51 21.13 -4.20
C TYR A 61 -5.97 22.28 -3.35
N GLN A 62 -4.71 22.62 -3.59
CA GLN A 62 -4.07 23.81 -3.03
C GLN A 62 -3.78 24.78 -4.16
N SER A 63 -4.17 26.05 -4.00
CA SER A 63 -3.81 27.10 -4.97
C SER A 63 -3.17 28.29 -4.26
N LYS A 64 -2.28 29.00 -4.96
CA LYS A 64 -1.69 30.25 -4.47
C LYS A 64 -1.41 31.18 -5.63
N SER A 65 -1.77 32.45 -5.46
CA SER A 65 -1.35 33.56 -6.32
C SER A 65 -0.23 34.33 -5.60
N PHE A 66 0.95 34.36 -6.20
CA PHE A 66 2.11 35.09 -5.67
C PHE A 66 2.11 36.51 -6.21
N GLY A 67 2.46 37.46 -5.35
CA GLY A 67 2.59 38.87 -5.70
C GLY A 67 2.74 39.68 -4.43
N ILE A 68 2.68 41.01 -4.56
CA ILE A 68 2.83 41.93 -3.44
C ILE A 68 1.45 42.56 -3.18
N PRO A 69 0.72 42.18 -2.11
CA PRO A 69 -0.64 42.65 -1.88
C PRO A 69 -0.78 44.18 -1.86
N SER A 70 0.24 44.88 -1.33
CA SER A 70 0.28 46.35 -1.28
C SER A 70 0.49 47.02 -2.65
N GLU A 71 0.87 46.28 -3.69
CA GLU A 71 1.15 46.82 -5.03
C GLU A 71 -0.04 46.72 -5.98
N GLY A 72 -1.14 46.03 -5.62
CA GLY A 72 -2.36 46.03 -6.44
C GLY A 72 -2.95 44.64 -6.74
N MET A 73 -2.82 43.67 -5.83
CA MET A 73 -3.52 42.37 -5.94
C MET A 73 -5.01 42.51 -5.63
N ILE A 74 -5.79 42.99 -6.60
CA ILE A 74 -7.23 43.18 -6.50
C ILE A 74 -7.92 41.93 -7.06
N LEU A 75 -8.96 41.45 -6.38
CA LEU A 75 -9.72 40.28 -6.82
C LEU A 75 -10.37 40.54 -8.19
N VAL A 76 -10.03 39.74 -9.19
CA VAL A 76 -10.69 39.72 -10.50
C VAL A 76 -12.10 39.17 -10.30
N ALA A 77 -13.08 39.67 -11.08
CA ALA A 77 -14.50 39.37 -10.92
C ALA A 77 -14.81 37.88 -10.58
N ARG A 78 -15.85 37.67 -9.75
CA ARG A 78 -16.30 36.33 -9.35
C ARG A 78 -16.67 35.52 -10.59
N GLY A 79 -16.15 34.31 -10.64
CA GLY A 79 -16.36 33.30 -11.66
C GLY A 79 -16.25 31.93 -11.01
N PRO A 80 -16.52 30.83 -11.74
CA PRO A 80 -16.46 29.50 -11.18
C PRO A 80 -15.03 29.15 -10.75
N ASP A 81 -14.91 28.40 -9.65
CA ASP A 81 -13.64 27.91 -9.14
C ASP A 81 -13.26 26.59 -9.79
N ILE A 82 -14.27 25.79 -10.14
CA ILE A 82 -14.09 24.48 -10.75
C ILE A 82 -15.12 24.30 -11.85
N GLU A 83 -14.68 23.70 -12.95
CA GLU A 83 -15.49 23.39 -14.12
C GLU A 83 -15.29 21.92 -14.50
N LEU A 84 -16.39 21.20 -14.69
CA LEU A 84 -16.44 19.83 -15.17
C LEU A 84 -17.20 19.80 -16.49
N THR A 85 -16.61 19.19 -17.52
CA THR A 85 -17.24 19.02 -18.83
C THR A 85 -17.39 17.54 -19.15
N GLY A 86 -18.56 17.13 -19.62
CA GLY A 86 -18.84 15.77 -20.07
C GLY A 86 -20.26 15.65 -20.63
N GLN A 87 -20.46 14.76 -21.62
CA GLN A 87 -21.77 14.52 -22.26
C GLN A 87 -22.53 15.82 -22.62
N ASP A 88 -21.87 16.75 -23.31
CA ASP A 88 -22.41 18.07 -23.72
C ASP A 88 -22.88 18.99 -22.57
N MET A 89 -22.52 18.66 -21.32
CA MET A 89 -22.82 19.47 -20.15
C MET A 89 -21.56 20.14 -19.62
N ASN A 90 -21.74 21.35 -19.10
CA ASN A 90 -20.71 22.08 -18.39
C ASN A 90 -21.21 22.44 -16.99
N LEU A 91 -20.62 21.81 -15.98
CA LEU A 91 -20.99 21.96 -14.58
C LEU A 91 -19.94 22.81 -13.87
N ILE A 92 -20.40 23.83 -13.16
CA ILE A 92 -19.57 24.75 -12.41
C ILE A 92 -19.81 24.64 -10.91
N HIS A 93 -18.73 24.85 -10.16
CA HIS A 93 -18.77 25.07 -8.73
C HIS A 93 -18.20 26.45 -8.40
N VAL A 94 -18.90 27.18 -7.53
CA VAL A 94 -18.45 28.47 -6.98
C VAL A 94 -18.23 28.28 -5.49
N ALA A 95 -16.99 28.50 -5.04
CA ALA A 95 -16.61 28.37 -3.65
C ALA A 95 -17.29 29.47 -2.81
N PRO A 96 -17.67 29.16 -1.56
CA PRO A 96 -18.31 30.14 -0.68
C PRO A 96 -17.38 31.30 -0.32
N HIS A 97 -16.08 31.02 -0.23
CA HIS A 97 -15.05 32.00 0.15
C HIS A 97 -13.98 32.07 -0.94
N ALA A 98 -13.70 33.29 -1.40
CA ALA A 98 -12.59 33.56 -2.30
C ALA A 98 -11.24 33.43 -1.57
N PRO A 99 -10.15 33.08 -2.27
CA PRO A 99 -8.82 33.06 -1.70
C PRO A 99 -8.39 34.43 -1.19
N LEU A 100 -7.35 34.46 -0.36
CA LEU A 100 -6.66 35.68 0.06
C LEU A 100 -5.38 35.89 -0.76
N PRO A 101 -4.97 37.14 -1.05
CA PRO A 101 -3.79 37.42 -1.86
C PRO A 101 -2.51 36.96 -1.15
N ASP A 102 -1.58 36.37 -1.90
CA ASP A 102 -0.31 35.80 -1.42
C ASP A 102 -0.45 34.80 -0.25
N ARG A 103 -1.62 34.18 -0.10
CA ARG A 103 -1.86 33.12 0.88
C ARG A 103 -2.19 31.81 0.18
N LEU A 104 -1.76 30.70 0.80
CA LEU A 104 -2.14 29.37 0.35
C LEU A 104 -3.64 29.18 0.58
N TYR A 105 -4.38 28.89 -0.48
CA TYR A 105 -5.78 28.55 -0.45
C TYR A 105 -5.97 27.04 -0.57
N GLN A 106 -6.94 26.51 0.16
CA GLN A 106 -7.30 25.09 0.15
C GLN A 106 -8.73 24.97 -0.39
N GLY A 107 -8.83 24.57 -1.66
CA GLY A 107 -10.10 24.30 -2.30
C GLY A 107 -10.60 22.90 -1.96
N ARG A 108 -11.88 22.77 -1.63
CA ARG A 108 -12.54 21.50 -1.38
C ARG A 108 -14.00 21.57 -1.80
N VAL A 109 -14.42 20.67 -2.69
CA VAL A 109 -15.82 20.49 -3.08
C VAL A 109 -16.20 19.02 -2.99
N GLN A 110 -17.41 18.72 -2.53
CA GLN A 110 -17.93 17.36 -2.59
C GLN A 110 -18.61 17.10 -3.94
N LEU A 111 -18.35 15.95 -4.55
CA LEU A 111 -18.96 15.49 -5.79
C LEU A 111 -20.38 14.98 -5.54
N LEU A 112 -21.26 15.90 -5.12
CA LEU A 112 -22.69 15.73 -4.92
C LEU A 112 -23.42 16.87 -5.62
N GLU A 113 -24.56 16.56 -6.24
CA GLU A 113 -25.31 17.44 -7.12
C GLU A 113 -25.64 18.82 -6.53
N GLY A 114 -25.87 18.89 -5.20
CA GLY A 114 -26.13 20.15 -4.49
C GLY A 114 -25.00 21.17 -4.53
N ASN A 115 -23.78 20.78 -4.91
CA ASN A 115 -22.63 21.68 -5.02
C ASN A 115 -22.39 22.19 -6.45
N TRP A 116 -23.16 21.74 -7.43
CA TRP A 116 -22.91 22.00 -8.86
C TRP A 116 -24.08 22.73 -9.52
N ARG A 117 -23.74 23.56 -10.51
CA ARG A 117 -24.70 24.29 -11.33
C ARG A 117 -24.31 24.22 -12.79
N HIS A 118 -25.28 24.34 -13.68
CA HIS A 118 -25.01 24.44 -15.13
C HIS A 118 -24.38 25.80 -15.47
N ALA A 119 -23.25 25.83 -16.18
CA ALA A 119 -22.45 27.04 -16.45
C ALA A 119 -23.25 28.19 -17.11
N GLY A 120 -24.09 27.87 -18.10
CA GLY A 120 -24.85 28.87 -18.86
C GLY A 120 -26.20 29.28 -18.25
N THR A 121 -26.82 28.41 -17.45
CA THR A 121 -28.19 28.65 -16.93
C THR A 121 -28.25 28.83 -15.42
N ASN A 122 -27.15 28.52 -14.72
CA ASN A 122 -27.03 28.53 -13.27
C ASN A 122 -28.05 27.64 -12.53
N ARG A 123 -28.71 26.74 -13.25
CA ARG A 123 -29.69 25.79 -12.71
C ARG A 123 -28.99 24.74 -11.84
N PRO A 124 -29.64 24.25 -10.77
CA PRO A 124 -29.10 23.16 -9.97
C PRO A 124 -28.95 21.92 -10.83
N VAL A 125 -27.88 21.18 -10.59
CA VAL A 125 -27.61 19.90 -11.23
C VAL A 125 -28.38 18.80 -10.51
N SER A 126 -28.86 17.80 -11.24
CA SER A 126 -29.46 16.59 -10.71
C SER A 126 -28.42 15.49 -10.51
N ARG A 127 -28.75 14.48 -9.69
CA ARG A 127 -27.88 13.32 -9.49
C ARG A 127 -27.56 12.60 -10.80
N GLU A 128 -28.54 12.44 -11.68
CA GLU A 128 -28.37 11.78 -12.98
C GLU A 128 -27.39 12.55 -13.88
N GLU A 129 -27.54 13.88 -13.98
CA GLU A 129 -26.63 14.74 -14.75
C GLU A 129 -25.19 14.71 -14.23
N LEU A 130 -24.99 14.79 -12.91
CA LEU A 130 -23.65 14.69 -12.35
C LEU A 130 -23.03 13.32 -12.62
N MET A 131 -23.83 12.25 -12.52
CA MET A 131 -23.38 10.89 -12.82
C MET A 131 -23.05 10.71 -14.30
N MET A 132 -23.81 11.35 -15.21
CA MET A 132 -23.54 11.37 -16.64
C MET A 132 -22.20 12.05 -16.96
N VAL A 133 -21.93 13.22 -16.37
CA VAL A 133 -20.63 13.91 -16.51
C VAL A 133 -19.49 13.09 -15.91
N LEU A 134 -19.69 12.46 -14.75
CA LEU A 134 -18.66 11.62 -14.13
C LEU A 134 -18.47 10.27 -14.86
N ALA A 135 -19.45 9.78 -15.60
CA ALA A 135 -19.32 8.54 -16.39
C ALA A 135 -18.34 8.69 -17.56
N ASP A 136 -18.24 9.90 -18.10
CA ASP A 136 -17.30 10.24 -19.16
C ASP A 136 -16.85 11.70 -19.01
N LEU A 137 -15.94 11.93 -18.06
CA LEU A 137 -15.42 13.25 -17.75
C LEU A 137 -14.40 13.65 -18.81
N VAL A 138 -14.76 14.63 -19.64
CA VAL A 138 -13.96 15.12 -20.76
C VAL A 138 -12.97 16.19 -20.32
N ALA A 139 -13.36 17.08 -19.41
CA ALA A 139 -12.47 18.13 -18.90
C ALA A 139 -12.73 18.41 -17.42
N LEU A 140 -11.64 18.69 -16.70
CA LEU A 140 -11.64 19.25 -15.36
C LEU A 140 -10.73 20.47 -15.38
N LYS A 141 -11.30 21.64 -15.10
CA LYS A 141 -10.57 22.91 -15.01
C LYS A 141 -10.71 23.50 -13.60
N ILE A 142 -9.63 24.02 -13.06
CA ILE A 142 -9.59 24.75 -11.78
C ILE A 142 -9.14 26.17 -12.04
N ARG A 143 -9.87 27.16 -11.53
CA ARG A 143 -9.50 28.57 -11.69
C ARG A 143 -8.10 28.83 -11.12
N ALA A 144 -7.24 29.46 -11.91
CA ALA A 144 -5.87 29.80 -11.54
C ALA A 144 -5.74 31.27 -11.15
N LEU A 145 -6.34 32.17 -11.94
CA LEU A 145 -6.21 33.62 -11.76
C LEU A 145 -7.37 34.18 -10.92
N TYR A 146 -7.04 34.57 -9.69
CA TYR A 146 -7.97 35.24 -8.77
C TYR A 146 -7.69 36.72 -8.62
N PHE A 147 -6.44 37.16 -8.77
CA PHE A 147 -6.02 38.53 -8.49
C PHE A 147 -5.31 39.17 -9.67
N THR A 148 -5.55 40.46 -9.89
CA THR A 148 -4.77 41.30 -10.80
C THR A 148 -3.31 41.37 -10.34
N GLN A 149 -2.39 41.64 -11.28
CA GLN A 149 -0.96 41.79 -10.98
C GLN A 149 -0.34 40.61 -10.22
N SER A 150 -0.92 39.41 -10.37
CA SER A 150 -0.27 38.19 -9.91
C SER A 150 1.03 38.00 -10.71
N GLN A 151 2.13 37.69 -10.02
CA GLN A 151 3.42 37.41 -10.66
C GLN A 151 3.51 35.93 -11.03
N ARG A 152 3.10 35.05 -10.12
CA ARG A 152 3.11 33.59 -10.33
C ARG A 152 1.85 32.97 -9.78
N LEU A 153 1.47 31.84 -10.37
CA LEU A 153 0.35 31.01 -9.93
C LEU A 153 0.87 29.62 -9.63
N SER A 154 0.33 28.97 -8.61
CA SER A 154 0.62 27.56 -8.36
C SER A 154 -0.63 26.74 -8.08
N LEU A 155 -0.61 25.49 -8.56
CA LEU A 155 -1.53 24.44 -8.18
C LEU A 155 -0.76 23.29 -7.54
N GLY A 156 -1.25 22.80 -6.41
CA GLY A 156 -0.73 21.65 -5.71
C GLY A 156 -1.84 20.67 -5.38
N GLU A 157 -1.45 19.41 -5.23
CA GLU A 157 -2.31 18.42 -4.60
C GLU A 157 -2.43 18.75 -3.11
N TYR A 158 -3.62 18.56 -2.56
CA TYR A 158 -3.74 18.47 -1.11
C TYR A 158 -3.00 17.19 -0.67
N THR A 159 -2.06 17.30 0.26
CA THR A 159 -1.50 16.14 0.96
C THR A 159 -2.59 15.57 1.88
N GLY A 160 -3.43 14.71 1.30
CA GLY A 160 -4.55 14.00 1.91
C GLY A 160 -5.40 13.37 0.81
N ASP A 161 -5.60 12.05 0.89
CA ASP A 161 -6.01 11.20 -0.22
C ASP A 161 -7.24 11.72 -0.97
N SER A 162 -7.10 11.91 -2.30
CA SER A 162 -8.17 12.26 -3.24
C SER A 162 -9.16 11.09 -3.46
N CYS A 163 -9.68 10.52 -2.37
CA CYS A 163 -10.64 9.41 -2.33
C CYS A 163 -10.22 8.13 -3.09
N GLU A 164 -8.98 8.02 -3.55
CA GLU A 164 -8.44 6.78 -4.12
C GLU A 164 -8.30 5.70 -3.04
N ARG A 165 -7.99 6.11 -1.81
CA ARG A 165 -7.77 5.23 -0.65
C ARG A 165 -8.86 5.40 0.39
N CYS A 166 -9.17 4.29 1.07
CA CYS A 166 -10.04 4.33 2.22
C CYS A 166 -9.33 5.01 3.41
N ALA A 167 -10.10 5.56 4.34
CA ALA A 167 -9.54 6.11 5.57
C ALA A 167 -8.77 5.03 6.36
N PRO A 168 -7.75 5.41 7.15
CA PRO A 168 -7.04 4.44 7.99
C PRO A 168 -8.01 3.61 8.85
N GLY A 169 -7.80 2.29 8.87
CA GLY A 169 -8.74 1.33 9.49
C GLY A 169 -9.87 0.85 8.58
N PHE A 170 -9.87 1.20 7.30
CA PHE A 170 -10.83 0.73 6.29
C PHE A 170 -10.11 0.25 5.04
N TYR A 171 -10.71 -0.71 4.33
CA TYR A 171 -10.27 -1.17 3.02
C TYR A 171 -11.42 -1.17 2.02
N ARG A 172 -11.10 -1.19 0.73
CA ARG A 172 -12.09 -1.19 -0.34
C ARG A 172 -12.54 -2.62 -0.69
N ASP A 173 -13.80 -2.95 -0.45
CA ASP A 173 -14.39 -4.26 -0.78
C ASP A 173 -15.01 -4.27 -2.18
N ARG A 174 -14.46 -5.07 -3.11
CA ARG A 174 -14.95 -5.19 -4.51
C ARG A 174 -16.26 -5.95 -4.66
N ASN A 175 -16.69 -6.70 -3.64
CA ASN A 175 -17.92 -7.48 -3.71
C ASN A 175 -19.17 -6.61 -3.49
N ARG A 176 -18.99 -5.32 -3.16
CA ARG A 176 -20.08 -4.35 -3.03
C ARG A 176 -20.33 -3.58 -4.34
N PRO A 177 -21.56 -3.10 -4.58
CA PRO A 177 -21.91 -2.33 -5.78
C PRO A 177 -21.01 -1.09 -6.00
N TYR A 178 -20.91 -0.63 -7.25
CA TYR A 178 -20.20 0.59 -7.66
C TYR A 178 -18.67 0.60 -7.42
N LEU A 179 -17.94 -0.36 -8.02
CA LEU A 179 -16.46 -0.48 -7.95
C LEU A 179 -15.87 -0.66 -6.52
N GLY A 180 -16.72 -0.91 -5.53
CA GLY A 180 -16.36 -1.28 -4.17
C GLY A 180 -16.47 -0.16 -3.14
N SER A 181 -16.88 -0.50 -1.92
CA SER A 181 -17.11 0.44 -0.81
C SER A 181 -16.02 0.30 0.26
N CYS A 182 -15.71 1.40 0.95
CA CYS A 182 -14.83 1.35 2.12
C CYS A 182 -15.56 0.69 3.31
N VAL A 183 -15.00 -0.41 3.79
CA VAL A 183 -15.51 -1.17 4.94
C VAL A 183 -14.41 -1.30 6.00
N PRO A 184 -14.76 -1.39 7.29
CA PRO A 184 -13.76 -1.40 8.36
C PRO A 184 -12.89 -2.67 8.30
N CYS A 185 -11.63 -2.52 8.70
CA CYS A 185 -10.72 -3.65 8.92
C CYS A 185 -11.19 -4.48 10.12
N GLU A 186 -11.29 -5.80 9.96
CA GLU A 186 -11.74 -6.73 11.02
C GLU A 186 -10.56 -7.44 11.68
N CYS A 187 -9.72 -6.69 12.40
CA CYS A 187 -8.44 -7.17 12.93
C CYS A 187 -8.45 -7.58 14.42
N ASN A 188 -9.60 -7.91 14.99
CA ASN A 188 -9.76 -8.25 16.42
C ASN A 188 -9.18 -7.21 17.40
N GLY A 189 -9.04 -5.95 16.96
CA GLY A 189 -8.37 -4.89 17.74
C GLY A 189 -6.86 -5.09 17.94
N LEU A 190 -6.23 -5.95 17.12
CA LEU A 190 -4.81 -6.30 17.17
C LEU A 190 -4.00 -5.70 16.02
N ALA A 191 -4.66 -5.07 15.05
CA ALA A 191 -4.05 -4.23 14.03
C ALA A 191 -4.99 -3.07 13.71
N TYR A 192 -4.39 -1.94 13.31
CA TYR A 192 -5.12 -0.75 12.88
C TYR A 192 -5.25 -0.67 11.36
N GLU A 193 -4.33 -1.26 10.62
CA GLU A 193 -4.28 -1.19 9.16
C GLU A 193 -4.54 -2.56 8.55
N CYS A 194 -5.13 -2.56 7.37
CA CYS A 194 -5.30 -3.75 6.56
C CYS A 194 -5.01 -3.47 5.08
N GLU A 195 -4.66 -4.52 4.35
CA GLU A 195 -4.37 -4.48 2.93
C GLU A 195 -5.63 -4.10 2.13
N ASP A 196 -5.47 -3.21 1.16
CA ASP A 196 -6.53 -2.84 0.23
C ASP A 196 -7.05 -4.07 -0.53
N TRP A 197 -8.35 -4.06 -0.85
CA TRP A 197 -9.05 -5.13 -1.58
C TRP A 197 -9.27 -6.45 -0.82
N THR A 198 -8.32 -6.88 0.01
CA THR A 198 -8.39 -8.16 0.72
C THR A 198 -8.89 -7.99 2.16
N GLY A 199 -8.64 -6.84 2.78
CA GLY A 199 -8.94 -6.59 4.20
C GLY A 199 -8.02 -7.36 5.14
N LYS A 200 -6.91 -7.93 4.63
CA LYS A 200 -5.94 -8.68 5.42
C LYS A 200 -5.17 -7.76 6.36
N CYS A 201 -5.20 -8.05 7.64
CA CYS A 201 -4.58 -7.21 8.66
C CYS A 201 -3.06 -7.13 8.51
N LEU A 202 -2.53 -5.92 8.62
CA LEU A 202 -1.10 -5.61 8.54
C LEU A 202 -0.55 -5.37 9.95
N ASN A 203 0.70 -5.77 10.18
CA ASN A 203 1.42 -5.49 11.43
C ASN A 203 0.68 -5.93 12.71
N CYS A 204 0.10 -7.13 12.70
CA CYS A 204 -0.54 -7.74 13.88
C CYS A 204 0.35 -7.64 15.14
N GLN A 205 -0.21 -7.05 16.19
CA GLN A 205 0.45 -6.81 17.47
C GLN A 205 0.46 -8.05 18.36
N TYR A 206 1.14 -7.99 19.52
CA TYR A 206 1.15 -9.05 20.53
C TYR A 206 1.56 -10.42 20.00
N ASN A 207 2.47 -10.46 19.03
CA ASN A 207 2.93 -11.69 18.37
C ASN A 207 1.78 -12.52 17.77
N THR A 208 0.74 -11.86 17.27
CA THR A 208 -0.35 -12.49 16.53
C THR A 208 -0.11 -12.47 15.02
N ALA A 209 -0.85 -13.31 14.30
CA ALA A 209 -0.79 -13.53 12.87
C ALA A 209 -2.13 -14.08 12.37
N GLY A 210 -2.25 -14.26 11.06
CA GLY A 210 -3.51 -14.60 10.40
C GLY A 210 -4.09 -13.39 9.68
N ASP A 211 -5.14 -13.62 8.90
CA ASP A 211 -5.72 -12.55 8.08
C ASP A 211 -6.49 -11.53 8.92
N ARG A 212 -6.88 -11.91 10.14
CA ARG A 212 -7.59 -11.11 11.15
C ARG A 212 -6.83 -11.05 12.48
N CYS A 213 -5.54 -11.40 12.48
CA CYS A 213 -4.73 -11.54 13.69
C CYS A 213 -5.31 -12.57 14.71
N GLU A 214 -5.98 -13.60 14.22
CA GLU A 214 -6.77 -14.55 15.00
C GLU A 214 -5.95 -15.69 15.66
N ARG A 215 -4.66 -15.78 15.36
CA ARG A 215 -3.77 -16.84 15.90
C ARG A 215 -2.41 -16.28 16.28
N CYS A 216 -1.63 -17.04 17.05
CA CYS A 216 -0.25 -16.66 17.34
C CYS A 216 0.66 -16.81 16.11
N LYS A 217 1.72 -16.01 16.06
CA LYS A 217 2.82 -16.16 15.09
C LYS A 217 3.43 -17.56 15.19
N GLU A 218 4.05 -18.00 14.10
CA GLU A 218 4.82 -19.24 14.11
C GLU A 218 5.88 -19.21 15.21
N GLY A 219 5.99 -20.31 15.97
CA GLY A 219 6.87 -20.44 17.13
C GLY A 219 6.28 -19.89 18.43
N TYR A 220 5.05 -19.35 18.41
CA TYR A 220 4.33 -18.88 19.59
C TYR A 220 3.12 -19.77 19.90
N TYR A 221 2.67 -19.77 21.15
CA TYR A 221 1.51 -20.51 21.63
C TYR A 221 0.68 -19.68 22.63
N SER A 222 -0.43 -20.25 23.13
CA SER A 222 -1.49 -19.61 23.95
C SER A 222 -2.64 -19.05 23.09
N ASN A 223 -3.36 -18.04 23.59
CA ASN A 223 -4.54 -17.45 22.97
C ASN A 223 -4.24 -16.05 22.41
N ALA A 224 -4.46 -15.89 21.09
CA ALA A 224 -4.32 -14.62 20.39
C ALA A 224 -5.37 -13.58 20.82
N GLY A 225 -6.62 -14.00 21.06
CA GLY A 225 -7.71 -13.12 21.49
C GLY A 225 -7.42 -12.45 22.84
N ASP A 226 -6.78 -13.20 23.75
CA ASP A 226 -6.37 -12.70 25.07
C ASP A 226 -5.03 -11.95 25.04
N ARG A 227 -4.38 -11.82 23.88
CA ARG A 227 -3.07 -11.16 23.70
C ARG A 227 -1.93 -11.84 24.48
N THR A 228 -2.03 -13.16 24.70
CA THR A 228 -1.08 -13.92 25.55
C THR A 228 -0.07 -14.77 24.76
N CYS A 229 0.12 -14.48 23.47
CA CYS A 229 1.04 -15.25 22.62
C CYS A 229 2.48 -15.22 23.15
N SER A 230 2.92 -16.37 23.62
CA SER A 230 4.23 -16.57 24.26
C SER A 230 5.11 -17.47 23.40
N LEU A 231 6.42 -17.21 23.38
CA LEU A 231 7.35 -18.00 22.59
C LEU A 231 7.43 -19.44 23.11
N CYS A 232 7.43 -20.41 22.21
CA CYS A 232 7.55 -21.82 22.56
C CYS A 232 8.90 -22.13 23.20
N PRO A 233 8.93 -22.72 24.42
CA PRO A 233 10.15 -23.05 25.14
C PRO A 233 10.77 -24.36 24.61
N CYS A 234 11.23 -24.35 23.35
CA CYS A 234 11.60 -25.57 22.61
C CYS A 234 12.95 -25.42 21.89
N PRO A 235 14.11 -25.67 22.53
CA PRO A 235 14.28 -26.12 23.92
C PRO A 235 14.31 -25.00 24.96
N PHE A 236 14.53 -23.75 24.54
CA PHE A 236 14.59 -22.59 25.44
C PHE A 236 13.58 -21.51 25.06
N SER A 237 13.27 -20.63 26.01
CA SER A 237 12.35 -19.50 25.83
C SER A 237 13.06 -18.27 25.24
N VAL A 238 13.99 -18.47 24.30
CA VAL A 238 14.74 -17.40 23.63
C VAL A 238 14.68 -17.56 22.11
N PRO A 239 14.53 -16.49 21.32
CA PRO A 239 14.39 -16.59 19.86
C PRO A 239 15.55 -17.30 19.16
N SER A 240 16.77 -17.22 19.71
CA SER A 240 17.96 -17.86 19.15
C SER A 240 17.93 -19.39 19.23
N ASN A 241 17.18 -19.95 20.18
CA ASN A 241 17.12 -21.37 20.50
C ASN A 241 15.68 -21.84 20.76
N SER A 242 14.76 -21.33 19.94
CA SER A 242 13.40 -21.85 19.83
C SER A 242 13.19 -22.38 18.41
N PHE A 243 13.12 -23.70 18.31
CA PHE A 243 13.12 -24.47 17.06
C PHE A 243 11.78 -25.17 16.81
N ALA A 244 10.70 -24.63 17.37
CA ALA A 244 9.34 -25.10 17.13
C ALA A 244 8.59 -24.18 16.16
N VAL A 245 7.69 -24.75 15.35
CA VAL A 245 6.67 -24.00 14.59
C VAL A 245 5.47 -23.65 15.46
N GLY A 246 5.28 -24.36 16.57
CA GLY A 246 4.26 -24.14 17.58
C GLY A 246 4.38 -25.17 18.71
N CYS A 247 3.60 -25.03 19.77
CA CYS A 247 3.61 -25.95 20.90
C CYS A 247 2.26 -25.93 21.62
N ARG A 248 1.97 -26.99 22.37
CA ARG A 248 0.76 -27.10 23.20
C ARG A 248 1.11 -27.54 24.62
N ASN A 249 0.30 -27.11 25.58
CA ASN A 249 0.39 -27.58 26.96
C ASN A 249 -0.40 -28.88 27.12
N VAL A 250 0.27 -29.94 27.55
CA VAL A 250 -0.32 -31.26 27.84
C VAL A 250 0.04 -31.64 29.27
N PHE A 251 -0.95 -31.63 30.17
CA PHE A 251 -0.79 -31.97 31.60
C PHE A 251 0.37 -31.23 32.31
N GLY A 252 0.59 -29.95 31.99
CA GLY A 252 1.67 -29.14 32.57
C GLY A 252 3.04 -29.31 31.91
N SER A 253 3.16 -30.18 30.90
CA SER A 253 4.34 -30.30 30.04
C SER A 253 4.10 -29.65 28.68
N VAL A 254 5.14 -29.08 28.08
CA VAL A 254 5.06 -28.47 26.73
C VAL A 254 5.44 -29.52 25.70
N GLU A 255 4.54 -29.79 24.78
CA GLU A 255 4.79 -30.61 23.60
C GLU A 255 5.01 -29.70 22.39
N CYS A 256 6.17 -29.83 21.74
CA CYS A 256 6.60 -28.96 20.66
C CYS A 256 6.42 -29.61 19.28
N PHE A 257 5.96 -28.81 18.32
CA PHE A 257 5.97 -29.17 16.91
C PHE A 257 7.25 -28.62 16.29
N CYS A 258 8.24 -29.48 16.04
CA CYS A 258 9.58 -29.03 15.66
C CYS A 258 9.66 -28.54 14.21
N LYS A 259 10.54 -27.56 13.99
CA LYS A 259 10.97 -27.13 12.65
C LYS A 259 11.72 -28.26 11.94
N PRO A 260 11.75 -28.26 10.60
CA PRO A 260 12.54 -29.21 9.83
C PRO A 260 14.00 -29.27 10.32
N GLY A 261 14.50 -30.48 10.55
CA GLY A 261 15.85 -30.73 11.06
C GLY A 261 16.00 -30.85 12.58
N TYR A 262 14.92 -30.66 13.34
CA TYR A 262 14.90 -30.79 14.80
C TYR A 262 13.96 -31.91 15.24
N ALA A 263 14.29 -32.56 16.35
CA ALA A 263 13.56 -33.69 16.92
C ALA A 263 13.60 -33.67 18.46
N GLY A 264 12.75 -34.49 19.08
CA GLY A 264 12.55 -34.53 20.54
C GLY A 264 11.30 -33.77 20.97
N VAL A 265 10.87 -33.98 22.23
CA VAL A 265 9.63 -33.39 22.77
C VAL A 265 9.72 -31.87 22.85
N ARG A 266 10.94 -31.34 23.00
CA ARG A 266 11.28 -29.92 23.08
C ARG A 266 12.21 -29.46 21.97
N CYS A 267 12.30 -30.20 20.87
CA CYS A 267 13.21 -29.90 19.75
C CYS A 267 14.68 -29.77 20.19
N GLU A 268 15.06 -30.56 21.20
CA GLU A 268 16.36 -30.56 21.88
C GLU A 268 17.44 -31.35 21.14
N SER A 269 17.07 -32.08 20.09
CA SER A 269 17.98 -32.92 19.30
C SER A 269 17.82 -32.66 17.81
N CYS A 270 18.79 -33.10 17.01
CA CYS A 270 18.69 -33.03 15.56
C CYS A 270 17.91 -34.22 15.00
N ALA A 271 17.06 -33.95 14.02
CA ALA A 271 16.36 -34.99 13.28
C ALA A 271 17.35 -35.84 12.46
N PRO A 272 16.98 -37.08 12.08
CA PRO A 272 17.79 -37.88 11.17
C PRO A 272 18.21 -37.10 9.92
N GLY A 273 19.50 -37.19 9.58
CA GLY A 273 20.11 -36.42 8.50
C GLY A 273 20.50 -34.99 8.82
N TYR A 274 20.54 -34.65 10.11
CA TYR A 274 21.05 -33.38 10.62
C TYR A 274 22.02 -33.61 11.78
N TYR A 275 22.94 -32.67 11.97
CA TYR A 275 23.92 -32.69 13.05
C TYR A 275 24.04 -31.33 13.76
N GLY A 276 24.51 -31.35 15.00
CA GLY A 276 24.71 -30.17 15.84
C GLY A 276 24.13 -30.34 17.25
N ASN A 277 24.08 -29.24 18.01
CA ASN A 277 23.55 -29.25 19.37
C ASN A 277 22.61 -28.05 19.62
N PRO A 278 21.29 -28.25 19.64
CA PRO A 278 20.30 -27.20 19.95
C PRO A 278 20.33 -26.68 21.39
N LEU A 279 20.93 -27.42 22.33
CA LEU A 279 20.99 -27.08 23.76
C LEU A 279 22.12 -26.11 24.11
N THR A 280 23.05 -25.82 23.19
CA THR A 280 24.06 -24.79 23.39
C THR A 280 23.51 -23.43 22.94
N PRO A 281 23.75 -22.31 23.66
CA PRO A 281 23.33 -20.98 23.21
C PRO A 281 23.84 -20.67 21.80
N GLY A 282 22.94 -20.37 20.86
CA GLY A 282 23.24 -20.16 19.44
C GLY A 282 23.50 -21.43 18.62
N GLY A 283 23.57 -22.60 19.25
CA GLY A 283 23.66 -23.90 18.59
C GLY A 283 22.42 -24.23 17.78
N ARG A 284 22.60 -24.93 16.65
CA ARG A 284 21.54 -25.26 15.69
C ARG A 284 21.85 -26.54 14.94
N CYS A 285 20.82 -27.19 14.43
CA CYS A 285 20.96 -28.33 13.54
C CYS A 285 21.28 -27.87 12.12
N ARG A 286 22.18 -28.60 11.45
CA ARG A 286 22.58 -28.39 10.06
C ARG A 286 22.40 -29.70 9.29
N PRO A 287 21.98 -29.65 8.02
CA PRO A 287 21.83 -30.86 7.22
C PRO A 287 23.20 -31.54 7.04
N CYS A 288 23.21 -32.87 7.09
CA CYS A 288 24.37 -33.66 6.68
C CYS A 288 24.69 -33.36 5.22
N ASN A 289 25.99 -33.29 4.87
CA ASN A 289 26.43 -33.11 3.51
C ASN A 289 27.47 -34.19 3.14
N CYS A 290 26.99 -35.36 2.70
CA CYS A 290 27.83 -36.50 2.37
C CYS A 290 28.00 -36.70 0.86
N ASN A 291 28.10 -35.61 0.10
CA ASN A 291 28.32 -35.62 -1.36
C ASN A 291 27.36 -36.53 -2.15
N GLY A 292 26.12 -36.68 -1.69
CA GLY A 292 25.08 -37.48 -2.35
C GLY A 292 25.13 -38.99 -2.09
N ASN A 293 26.11 -39.50 -1.35
CA ASN A 293 26.24 -40.94 -1.07
C ASN A 293 25.31 -41.43 0.05
N SER A 294 24.96 -40.54 0.99
CA SER A 294 24.08 -40.82 2.12
C SER A 294 23.57 -39.51 2.70
N ASN A 295 22.47 -39.57 3.46
CA ASN A 295 22.07 -38.47 4.34
C ASN A 295 22.39 -38.80 5.80
N ASP A 296 23.02 -39.95 6.08
CA ASP A 296 23.33 -40.38 7.45
C ASP A 296 24.72 -39.90 7.87
N CYS A 297 24.75 -39.05 8.89
CA CYS A 297 25.97 -38.57 9.50
C CYS A 297 25.84 -38.59 11.01
N ASP A 298 27.00 -38.59 11.68
CA ASP A 298 27.06 -38.54 13.12
C ASP A 298 26.34 -37.28 13.66
N PRO A 299 25.33 -37.42 14.53
CA PRO A 299 24.49 -36.30 14.96
C PRO A 299 25.23 -35.18 15.72
N SER A 300 26.42 -35.44 16.27
CA SER A 300 27.20 -34.42 17.00
C SER A 300 28.23 -33.75 16.11
N THR A 301 28.92 -34.54 15.28
CA THR A 301 30.10 -34.10 14.53
C THR A 301 29.82 -33.79 13.06
N GLY A 302 28.75 -34.34 12.50
CA GLY A 302 28.43 -34.23 11.07
C GLY A 302 29.23 -35.15 10.17
N VAL A 303 30.05 -36.05 10.74
CA VAL A 303 30.88 -37.00 9.98
C VAL A 303 29.99 -38.08 9.38
N CYS A 304 30.04 -38.24 8.07
CA CYS A 304 29.22 -39.19 7.34
C CYS A 304 29.55 -40.64 7.70
N ARG A 305 28.52 -41.43 8.03
CA ARG A 305 28.68 -42.86 8.28
C ARG A 305 28.65 -43.56 6.92
N ASN A 306 29.73 -44.26 6.60
CA ASN A 306 30.05 -44.90 5.31
C ASN A 306 30.60 -43.96 4.22
N ALA A 307 31.81 -43.43 4.47
CA ALA A 307 32.75 -43.28 3.38
C ALA A 307 33.38 -44.67 3.12
N LEU A 308 32.79 -45.43 2.20
CA LEU A 308 33.32 -46.71 1.68
C LEU A 308 33.45 -47.83 2.74
N GLU A 309 32.59 -48.85 2.70
CA GLU A 309 33.21 -50.17 2.70
C GLU A 309 34.13 -50.18 1.48
N PRO A 310 35.42 -50.55 1.59
CA PRO A 310 36.26 -50.68 0.42
C PRO A 310 35.52 -51.63 -0.53
N GLY A 311 35.05 -51.12 -1.66
CA GLY A 311 34.65 -51.99 -2.75
C GLY A 311 35.85 -52.90 -2.99
N ASP A 312 35.63 -54.20 -2.83
CA ASP A 312 36.60 -55.24 -3.13
C ASP A 312 37.19 -54.93 -4.51
N THR A 313 38.38 -54.32 -4.50
CA THR A 313 39.19 -54.11 -5.69
C THR A 313 40.10 -55.32 -5.81
N SER A 314 39.49 -56.50 -5.86
CA SER A 314 40.16 -57.70 -6.35
C SER A 314 39.74 -57.90 -7.79
N THR A 315 40.48 -57.27 -8.71
CA THR A 315 40.46 -57.61 -10.14
C THR A 315 41.57 -58.61 -10.47
N ASP A 316 41.63 -59.73 -9.73
CA ASP A 316 42.48 -60.85 -10.15
C ASP A 316 41.92 -62.22 -9.72
N GLY A 317 41.91 -63.16 -10.67
CA GLY A 317 41.90 -64.60 -10.40
C GLY A 317 40.57 -65.37 -10.40
N GLN A 318 40.06 -65.69 -11.60
CA GLN A 318 39.31 -66.92 -11.94
C GLN A 318 38.24 -67.44 -10.96
N CYS A 319 36.96 -67.23 -11.30
CA CYS A 319 35.89 -68.12 -10.86
C CYS A 319 36.15 -69.53 -11.41
N ARG A 320 36.64 -70.44 -10.57
CA ARG A 320 36.57 -71.88 -10.85
C ARG A 320 35.30 -72.43 -10.21
N GLU A 321 34.43 -72.96 -11.07
CA GLU A 321 33.36 -73.89 -10.71
C GLU A 321 33.90 -74.95 -9.75
N CYS A 322 33.16 -75.22 -8.68
CA CYS A 322 33.20 -76.51 -8.01
C CYS A 322 31.76 -76.96 -7.81
N ASP A 323 31.37 -77.81 -8.74
CA ASP A 323 30.22 -78.69 -8.68
C ASP A 323 30.35 -79.70 -7.52
N ASN A 324 29.18 -80.04 -7.01
CA ASN A 324 28.76 -81.26 -6.31
C ASN A 324 29.17 -81.52 -4.85
N CYS A 325 28.11 -81.44 -4.03
CA CYS A 325 27.81 -82.35 -2.93
C CYS A 325 27.90 -83.82 -3.37
N VAL A 326 28.67 -84.62 -2.62
CA VAL A 326 28.38 -86.04 -2.32
C VAL A 326 28.69 -86.25 -0.83
#